data_AF-A0A960YYG9-F1
#
_entry.id   AF-A0A960YYG9-F1
#
_cell.length_a   1.000
_cell.length_b   1.000
_cell.length_c   1.000
_cell.angle_alpha   90.00
_cell.angle_beta   90.00
_cell.angle_gamma   90.00
#
_symmetry.space_group_name_H-M   'P 1'
#
loop_
_entity.id
_entity.type
_entity.pdbx_description
1 polymer ?
#
loop_
_entity_poly.entity_id
_entity_poly.type
_entity_poly.pdbx_seq_one_letter_code
_entity_poly.pdbx_strand_id
1 'polypeptide(L)'
;LSENSDYNITVFSRGEKMKKILQAITSLLLIIVSNCSSWRKSELPHVVSWTENEDTALVYKIIFEERSSWNPLNGTTIKASYQTVLKIITIDSKENKVNQVFEKTFDTWVLPGMVFYKKGGSEILMISGTTQDSFGTEDRNIIKYNKDSDSTKVLWSAEKGKYLWKILPSPDGQIISFVTTESAASMVNAQLHFIIGSEVKSVNIDEWIDSPNFGLSWEKNSKTIFIRKNEKVEKVDIANLKLVKASSFPDCFYPGTNIGSIHSPKNNELIIGNFNGLDTYKLQKHEGAIYFSNIPRVSKFSGKECY
;
A
#
# COMPACT_ATOMS: atom_id res chain seq x y z
N LEU A 1 -64.16 9.59 75.49
CA LEU A 1 -63.70 8.19 75.57
C LEU A 1 -63.82 7.62 74.16
N SER A 2 -63.01 8.13 73.25
CA SER A 2 -61.65 7.68 72.87
C SER A 2 -61.75 6.78 71.63
N GLU A 3 -61.69 7.44 70.48
CA GLU A 3 -61.34 6.86 69.19
C GLU A 3 -59.97 6.18 69.27
N ASN A 4 -59.81 5.06 68.58
CA ASN A 4 -58.52 4.64 68.04
C ASN A 4 -58.79 3.76 66.81
N SER A 5 -58.65 4.36 65.63
CA SER A 5 -58.58 3.67 64.34
C SER A 5 -57.12 3.39 64.02
N ASP A 6 -56.72 2.12 64.08
CA ASP A 6 -55.38 1.68 63.70
C ASP A 6 -55.18 1.78 62.18
N TYR A 7 -54.38 2.75 61.76
CA TYR A 7 -53.86 2.83 60.39
C TYR A 7 -52.61 1.95 60.27
N ASN A 8 -52.77 0.77 59.66
CA ASN A 8 -51.64 -0.04 59.20
C ASN A 8 -51.01 0.62 57.96
N ILE A 9 -49.97 1.43 58.18
CA ILE A 9 -49.13 1.95 57.10
C ILE A 9 -48.20 0.82 56.63
N THR A 10 -48.56 0.18 55.52
CA THR A 10 -47.62 -0.70 54.82
C THR A 10 -46.55 0.15 54.16
N VAL A 11 -45.42 0.34 54.85
CA VAL A 11 -44.21 0.94 54.26
C VAL A 11 -43.66 -0.05 53.24
N PHE A 12 -44.21 -0.02 52.03
CA PHE A 12 -43.76 -0.83 50.91
C PHE A 12 -42.27 -0.55 50.65
N SER A 13 -41.52 -1.64 50.42
CA SER A 13 -40.06 -1.71 50.29
C SER A 13 -39.50 -0.93 49.09
N ARG A 14 -39.57 0.41 49.13
CA ARG A 14 -38.89 1.29 48.16
C ARG A 14 -37.39 1.01 48.06
N GLY A 15 -36.77 0.59 49.17
CA GLY A 15 -35.35 0.24 49.22
C GLY A 15 -34.96 -0.99 48.40
N GLU A 16 -35.78 -2.04 48.37
CA GLU A 16 -35.45 -3.26 47.60
C GLU A 16 -35.64 -3.06 46.09
N LYS A 17 -36.69 -2.35 45.68
CA LYS A 17 -36.87 -2.01 44.25
C LYS A 17 -35.73 -1.11 43.75
N MET A 18 -35.31 -0.11 44.53
CA MET A 18 -34.15 0.71 44.16
C MET A 18 -32.85 -0.08 44.09
N LYS A 19 -32.59 -1.00 45.03
CA LYS A 19 -31.39 -1.86 44.98
C LYS A 19 -31.36 -2.74 43.73
N LYS A 20 -32.50 -3.35 43.35
CA LYS A 20 -32.59 -4.16 42.14
C LYS A 20 -32.39 -3.34 40.86
N ILE A 21 -32.93 -2.12 40.80
CA ILE A 21 -32.72 -1.20 39.67
C ILE A 21 -31.24 -0.76 39.59
N LEU A 22 -30.64 -0.38 40.72
CA LEU A 22 -29.24 0.04 40.75
C LEU A 22 -28.30 -1.10 40.37
N GLN A 23 -28.57 -2.33 40.83
CA GLN A 23 -27.84 -3.54 40.47
C GLN A 23 -28.00 -3.86 38.98
N ALA A 24 -29.21 -3.75 38.42
CA ALA A 24 -29.43 -3.94 36.99
C ALA A 24 -28.68 -2.88 36.14
N ILE A 25 -28.68 -1.62 36.58
CA ILE A 25 -27.95 -0.52 35.91
C ILE A 25 -26.43 -0.76 35.98
N THR A 26 -25.89 -1.18 37.13
CA THR A 26 -24.46 -1.48 37.26
C THR A 26 -24.04 -2.71 36.46
N SER A 27 -24.86 -3.78 36.44
CA SER A 27 -24.62 -4.94 35.57
C SER A 27 -24.68 -4.57 34.09
N LEU A 28 -25.64 -3.73 33.68
CA LEU A 28 -25.76 -3.26 32.30
C LEU A 28 -24.57 -2.37 31.91
N LEU A 29 -24.14 -1.46 32.79
CA LEU A 29 -22.91 -0.66 32.61
C LEU A 29 -21.67 -1.54 32.48
N LEU A 30 -21.52 -2.57 33.32
CA LEU A 30 -20.41 -3.52 33.23
C LEU A 30 -20.40 -4.28 31.88
N ILE A 31 -21.57 -4.72 31.40
CA ILE A 31 -21.68 -5.39 30.09
C ILE A 31 -21.36 -4.44 28.93
N ILE A 32 -21.82 -3.18 29.00
CA ILE A 32 -21.55 -2.17 27.97
C ILE A 32 -20.05 -1.82 27.94
N VAL A 33 -19.40 -1.70 29.10
CA VAL A 33 -17.96 -1.40 29.18
C VAL A 33 -17.11 -2.58 28.71
N SER A 34 -17.54 -3.82 28.97
CA SER A 34 -16.83 -5.05 28.57
C SER A 34 -16.80 -5.27 27.05
N ASN A 35 -17.88 -4.93 26.36
CA ASN A 35 -18.00 -5.15 24.90
C ASN A 35 -17.37 -4.02 24.06
N CYS A 36 -16.91 -2.92 24.67
CA CYS A 36 -16.35 -1.78 23.94
C CYS A 36 -14.82 -1.89 23.70
N SER A 37 -14.16 -2.96 24.16
CA SER A 37 -12.69 -3.02 24.24
C SER A 37 -12.00 -4.20 23.55
N SER A 38 -12.72 -5.08 22.84
CA SER A 38 -12.09 -6.21 22.15
C SER A 38 -11.47 -5.78 20.82
N TRP A 39 -10.26 -6.30 20.56
CA TRP A 39 -9.64 -6.22 19.25
C TRP A 39 -10.34 -7.19 18.28
N ARG A 40 -10.63 -6.71 17.08
CA ARG A 40 -11.17 -7.53 15.98
C ARG A 40 -10.24 -7.43 14.78
N LYS A 41 -10.12 -8.51 14.02
CA LYS A 41 -9.37 -8.50 12.76
C LYS A 41 -10.15 -7.76 11.68
N SER A 42 -9.42 -6.97 10.89
CA SER A 42 -9.91 -6.24 9.73
C SER A 42 -8.84 -6.29 8.63
N GLU A 43 -9.21 -5.92 7.40
CA GLU A 43 -8.28 -5.86 6.29
C GLU A 43 -8.56 -4.67 5.36
N LEU A 44 -7.52 -4.20 4.68
CA LEU A 44 -7.64 -3.27 3.57
C LEU A 44 -7.93 -4.04 2.26
N PRO A 45 -8.53 -3.38 1.25
CA PRO A 45 -8.76 -3.98 -0.05
C PRO A 45 -7.47 -4.55 -0.66
N HIS A 46 -7.61 -5.64 -1.42
CA HIS A 46 -6.50 -6.24 -2.12
C HIS A 46 -5.95 -5.28 -3.17
N VAL A 47 -4.63 -5.22 -3.28
CA VAL A 47 -3.93 -4.50 -4.33
C VAL A 47 -3.32 -5.51 -5.29
N VAL A 48 -3.59 -5.34 -6.58
CA VAL A 48 -3.03 -6.15 -7.65
C VAL A 48 -2.02 -5.32 -8.43
N SER A 49 -0.82 -5.86 -8.58
CA SER A 49 0.28 -5.28 -9.32
C SER A 49 0.74 -6.27 -10.38
N TRP A 50 0.58 -5.93 -11.66
CA TRP A 50 1.12 -6.75 -12.73
C TRP A 50 2.64 -6.71 -12.75
N THR A 51 3.26 -7.83 -13.14
CA THR A 51 4.72 -7.91 -13.33
C THR A 51 5.08 -7.49 -14.75
N GLU A 52 6.34 -7.69 -15.18
CA GLU A 52 6.75 -7.42 -16.56
C GLU A 52 6.04 -8.33 -17.59
N ASN A 53 5.27 -9.32 -17.15
CA ASN A 53 4.50 -10.21 -18.02
C ASN A 53 3.02 -10.24 -17.62
N GLU A 54 2.19 -10.40 -18.65
CA GLU A 54 0.72 -10.39 -18.55
C GLU A 54 0.13 -11.61 -17.85
N ASP A 55 0.91 -12.67 -17.68
CA ASP A 55 0.50 -13.94 -17.10
C ASP A 55 0.84 -14.05 -15.61
N THR A 56 1.50 -13.04 -15.03
CA THR A 56 1.98 -13.09 -13.65
C THR A 56 1.62 -11.79 -12.94
N ALA A 57 0.95 -11.92 -11.79
CA ALA A 57 0.57 -10.79 -10.96
C ALA A 57 1.03 -10.99 -9.51
N LEU A 58 1.41 -9.89 -8.89
CA LEU A 58 1.62 -9.80 -7.46
C LEU A 58 0.35 -9.24 -6.82
N VAL A 59 -0.20 -9.94 -5.83
CA VAL A 59 -1.38 -9.55 -5.08
C VAL A 59 -0.98 -9.40 -3.63
N TYR A 60 -1.38 -8.31 -2.98
CA TYR A 60 -1.17 -8.19 -1.55
C TYR A 60 -2.35 -7.53 -0.86
N LYS A 61 -2.47 -7.82 0.42
CA LYS A 61 -3.43 -7.18 1.31
C LYS A 61 -2.77 -6.87 2.64
N ILE A 62 -3.37 -5.93 3.35
CA ILE A 62 -2.91 -5.53 4.68
C ILE A 62 -4.01 -5.94 5.65
N ILE A 63 -3.65 -6.79 6.60
CA ILE A 63 -4.53 -7.20 7.70
C ILE A 63 -4.08 -6.47 8.96
N PHE A 64 -5.02 -6.10 9.82
CA PHE A 64 -4.73 -5.38 11.06
C PHE A 64 -5.79 -5.70 12.11
N GLU A 65 -5.48 -5.37 13.35
CA GLU A 65 -6.44 -5.41 14.45
C GLU A 65 -7.01 -4.02 14.66
N GLU A 66 -8.30 -3.93 14.89
CA GLU A 66 -8.95 -2.68 15.28
C GLU A 66 -9.83 -2.86 16.51
N ARG A 67 -9.94 -1.79 17.29
CA ARG A 67 -10.88 -1.70 18.41
C ARG A 67 -11.56 -0.33 18.41
N SER A 68 -12.75 -0.28 18.97
CA SER A 68 -13.45 1.00 19.19
C SER A 68 -12.59 1.92 20.06
N SER A 69 -12.55 3.21 19.71
CA SER A 69 -11.97 4.21 20.61
C SER A 69 -12.78 4.25 21.90
N TRP A 70 -12.08 4.34 23.04
CA TRP A 70 -12.72 4.54 24.34
C TRP A 70 -13.48 5.88 24.41
N ASN A 71 -13.07 6.85 23.59
CA ASN A 71 -13.73 8.14 23.46
C ASN A 71 -14.80 8.03 22.35
N PRO A 72 -16.11 8.04 22.70
CA PRO A 72 -17.20 7.93 21.72
C PRO A 72 -17.28 9.13 20.77
N LEU A 73 -16.66 10.26 21.11
CA LEU A 73 -16.60 11.44 20.24
C LEU A 73 -15.53 11.32 19.15
N ASN A 74 -14.59 10.38 19.26
CA ASN A 74 -13.46 10.30 18.33
C ASN A 74 -13.80 9.68 16.98
N GLY A 75 -15.01 9.09 16.80
CA GLY A 75 -15.51 8.58 15.52
C GLY A 75 -14.61 7.58 14.76
N THR A 76 -13.48 7.18 15.34
CA THR A 76 -12.38 6.46 14.69
C THR A 76 -12.02 5.24 15.53
N THR A 77 -11.64 4.16 14.84
CA THR A 77 -11.11 2.95 15.49
C THR A 77 -9.61 3.13 15.75
N ILE A 78 -9.14 2.54 16.85
CA ILE A 78 -7.71 2.37 17.10
C ILE A 78 -7.27 1.15 16.31
N LYS A 79 -6.17 1.24 15.57
CA LYS A 79 -5.64 0.18 14.71
C LYS A 79 -4.20 -0.17 15.09
N ALA A 80 -3.84 -1.45 15.06
CA ALA A 80 -2.53 -1.97 15.44
C ALA A 80 -2.24 -3.32 14.75
N SER A 81 -1.06 -3.90 15.00
CA SER A 81 -0.71 -5.26 14.56
C SER A 81 -0.85 -5.45 13.04
N TYR A 82 -0.39 -4.48 12.26
CA TYR A 82 -0.50 -4.52 10.81
C TYR A 82 0.45 -5.57 10.21
N GLN A 83 -0.10 -6.46 9.37
CA GLN A 83 0.65 -7.44 8.61
C GLN A 83 0.33 -7.33 7.12
N THR A 84 1.31 -7.61 6.28
CA THR A 84 1.15 -7.66 4.82
C THR A 84 1.15 -9.11 4.38
N VAL A 85 0.07 -9.56 3.76
CA VAL A 85 0.01 -10.86 3.09
C VAL A 85 0.24 -10.65 1.61
N LEU A 86 1.32 -11.22 1.08
CA LEU A 86 1.76 -11.09 -0.30
C LEU A 86 1.65 -12.44 -1.00
N LYS A 87 1.03 -12.45 -2.18
CA LYS A 87 0.85 -13.61 -3.05
C LYS A 87 1.41 -13.30 -4.44
N ILE A 88 2.02 -14.30 -5.07
CA ILE A 88 2.30 -14.26 -6.52
C ILE A 88 1.38 -15.29 -7.16
N ILE A 89 0.68 -14.86 -8.19
CA ILE A 89 -0.22 -15.69 -8.98
C ILE A 89 0.23 -15.73 -10.43
N THR A 90 -0.01 -16.86 -11.08
CA THR A 90 0.08 -17.00 -12.53
C THR A 90 -1.29 -17.26 -13.12
N ILE A 91 -1.53 -16.75 -14.33
CA ILE A 91 -2.79 -16.85 -15.05
C ILE A 91 -2.56 -17.68 -16.30
N ASP A 92 -3.15 -18.86 -16.33
CA ASP A 92 -3.22 -19.64 -17.56
C ASP A 92 -4.37 -19.12 -18.43
N SER A 93 -4.02 -18.32 -19.43
CA SER A 93 -4.97 -17.75 -20.40
C SER A 93 -5.74 -18.80 -21.22
N LYS A 94 -5.21 -20.02 -21.39
CA LYS A 94 -5.88 -21.08 -22.17
C LYS A 94 -6.96 -21.78 -21.34
N GLU A 95 -6.66 -22.01 -20.06
CA GLU A 95 -7.57 -22.70 -19.13
C GLU A 95 -8.41 -21.75 -18.30
N ASN A 96 -8.20 -20.44 -18.44
CA ASN A 96 -8.80 -19.40 -17.61
C ASN A 96 -8.61 -19.65 -16.11
N LYS A 97 -7.43 -20.16 -15.74
CA LYS A 97 -7.13 -20.66 -14.39
C LYS A 97 -6.08 -19.78 -13.73
N VAL A 98 -6.31 -19.44 -12.46
CA VAL A 98 -5.34 -18.75 -11.62
C VAL A 98 -4.65 -19.77 -10.73
N ASN A 99 -3.32 -19.82 -10.78
CA ASN A 99 -2.50 -20.67 -9.93
C ASN A 99 -1.72 -19.77 -8.96
N GLN A 100 -1.86 -20.03 -7.66
CA GLN A 100 -0.99 -19.39 -6.66
C GLN A 100 0.37 -20.10 -6.66
N VAL A 101 1.44 -19.34 -6.88
CA VAL A 101 2.80 -19.88 -6.91
C VAL A 101 3.61 -19.50 -5.68
N PHE A 102 3.15 -18.52 -4.90
CA PHE A 102 3.82 -18.04 -3.69
C PHE A 102 2.84 -17.34 -2.74
N GLU A 103 3.05 -17.49 -1.44
CA GLU A 103 2.38 -16.71 -0.39
C GLU A 103 3.32 -16.51 0.80
N LYS A 104 3.39 -15.28 1.31
CA LYS A 104 4.17 -14.92 2.51
C LYS A 104 3.49 -13.80 3.27
N THR A 105 3.52 -13.92 4.60
CA THR A 105 3.10 -12.87 5.51
C THR A 105 4.31 -12.15 6.09
N PHE A 106 4.26 -10.83 6.12
CA PHE A 106 5.24 -9.95 6.75
C PHE A 106 4.60 -9.23 7.93
N ASP A 107 5.28 -9.18 9.07
CA ASP A 107 4.86 -8.47 10.28
C ASP A 107 5.14 -6.96 10.16
N THR A 108 4.65 -6.36 9.08
CA THR A 108 4.72 -4.94 8.79
C THR A 108 3.67 -4.60 7.74
N TRP A 109 3.31 -3.33 7.65
CA TRP A 109 2.49 -2.82 6.56
C TRP A 109 3.35 -2.40 5.37
N VAL A 110 2.77 -2.45 4.18
CA VAL A 110 3.30 -1.85 2.95
C VAL A 110 2.33 -0.79 2.43
N LEU A 111 2.81 0.18 1.65
CA LEU A 111 1.92 1.13 0.99
C LEU A 111 1.38 0.56 -0.34
N PRO A 112 0.13 0.89 -0.71
CA PRO A 112 -0.39 0.61 -2.04
C PRO A 112 0.53 1.16 -3.14
N GLY A 113 0.76 0.36 -4.17
CA GLY A 113 1.67 0.68 -5.29
C GLY A 113 3.17 0.59 -4.99
N MET A 114 3.58 0.12 -3.80
CA MET A 114 4.98 0.14 -3.36
C MET A 114 5.61 -1.25 -3.19
N VAL A 115 5.12 -2.25 -3.91
CA VAL A 115 5.68 -3.61 -3.94
C VAL A 115 6.04 -3.97 -5.37
N PHE A 116 7.24 -4.48 -5.56
CA PHE A 116 7.85 -4.77 -6.86
C PHE A 116 8.32 -6.22 -6.86
N TYR A 117 7.96 -6.92 -7.94
CA TYR A 117 8.40 -8.28 -8.18
C TYR A 117 8.73 -8.44 -9.65
N LYS A 118 9.92 -8.99 -9.92
CA LYS A 118 10.40 -9.30 -11.26
C LYS A 118 10.12 -10.77 -11.59
N LYS A 119 9.44 -11.05 -12.70
CA LYS A 119 9.12 -12.42 -13.11
C LYS A 119 10.40 -13.27 -13.23
N GLY A 120 10.33 -14.48 -12.71
CA GLY A 120 11.47 -15.42 -12.70
C GLY A 120 12.55 -15.04 -11.69
N GLY A 121 12.45 -13.86 -11.06
CA GLY A 121 13.27 -13.50 -9.92
C GLY A 121 12.80 -14.20 -8.64
N SER A 122 13.73 -14.30 -7.69
CA SER A 122 13.42 -14.64 -6.31
C SER A 122 13.27 -13.41 -5.43
N GLU A 123 13.54 -12.22 -5.95
CA GLU A 123 13.55 -11.00 -5.16
C GLU A 123 12.24 -10.22 -5.26
N ILE A 124 11.76 -9.77 -4.10
CA ILE A 124 10.65 -8.83 -3.93
C ILE A 124 11.22 -7.59 -3.26
N LEU A 125 10.93 -6.41 -3.81
CA LEU A 125 11.32 -5.13 -3.25
C LEU A 125 10.08 -4.38 -2.80
N MET A 126 10.08 -3.81 -1.59
CA MET A 126 8.94 -3.05 -1.09
C MET A 126 9.30 -1.93 -0.14
N ILE A 127 8.41 -0.94 -0.06
CA ILE A 127 8.40 0.02 1.04
C ILE A 127 7.55 -0.56 2.16
N SER A 128 8.14 -0.72 3.34
CA SER A 128 7.44 -1.19 4.54
C SER A 128 7.52 -0.20 5.68
N GLY A 129 6.63 -0.32 6.66
CA GLY A 129 6.83 0.31 7.97
C GLY A 129 8.03 -0.27 8.70
N THR A 130 8.63 0.53 9.58
CA THR A 130 9.63 0.05 10.56
C THR A 130 8.99 -0.72 11.70
N THR A 131 7.73 -0.41 12.03
CA THR A 131 6.94 -1.10 13.05
C THR A 131 5.58 -1.49 12.50
N GLN A 132 5.00 -2.53 13.10
CA GLN A 132 3.67 -3.02 12.75
C GLN A 132 2.53 -2.16 13.34
N ASP A 133 2.78 -1.12 14.13
CA ASP A 133 1.72 -0.39 14.85
C ASP A 133 1.47 1.02 14.32
N SER A 134 2.26 1.47 13.35
CA SER A 134 2.29 2.86 12.89
C SER A 134 2.02 2.98 11.38
N PHE A 135 0.82 2.62 10.93
CA PHE A 135 0.49 2.63 9.50
C PHE A 135 0.64 4.00 8.85
N GLY A 136 1.42 4.07 7.77
CA GLY A 136 1.58 5.28 6.95
C GLY A 136 2.50 6.36 7.52
N THR A 137 3.17 6.12 8.65
CA THR A 137 4.13 7.09 9.25
C THR A 137 5.38 7.31 8.38
N GLU A 138 6.22 8.28 8.75
CA GLU A 138 7.53 8.53 8.11
C GLU A 138 8.52 7.39 8.29
N ASP A 139 8.37 6.59 9.35
CA ASP A 139 9.29 5.51 9.67
C ASP A 139 9.11 4.34 8.67
N ARG A 140 9.84 4.44 7.57
CA ARG A 140 9.74 3.53 6.41
C ARG A 140 11.08 2.92 6.08
N ASN A 141 11.04 1.67 5.63
CA ASN A 141 12.19 0.93 5.12
C ASN A 141 12.00 0.60 3.64
N ILE A 142 13.10 0.58 2.89
CA ILE A 142 13.19 -0.16 1.64
C ILE A 142 13.73 -1.53 2.00
N ILE A 143 12.91 -2.57 1.82
CA ILE A 143 13.30 -3.94 2.10
C ILE A 143 13.35 -4.77 0.83
N LYS A 144 14.33 -5.67 0.77
CA LYS A 144 14.44 -6.69 -0.25
C LYS A 144 14.28 -8.06 0.40
N TYR A 145 13.29 -8.80 -0.07
CA TYR A 145 13.01 -10.16 0.35
C TYR A 145 13.43 -11.14 -0.75
N ASN A 146 14.13 -12.20 -0.39
CA ASN A 146 14.54 -13.26 -1.32
C ASN A 146 13.77 -14.55 -0.98
N LYS A 147 12.91 -14.98 -1.90
CA LYS A 147 12.04 -16.16 -1.80
C LYS A 147 12.80 -17.47 -1.63
N ASP A 148 13.93 -17.62 -2.30
CA ASP A 148 14.66 -18.90 -2.34
C ASP A 148 15.39 -19.17 -1.02
N SER A 149 15.88 -18.10 -0.39
CA SER A 149 16.58 -18.16 0.91
C SER A 149 15.68 -17.85 2.12
N ASP A 150 14.42 -17.48 1.87
CA ASP A 150 13.48 -16.92 2.86
C ASP A 150 14.09 -15.81 3.73
N SER A 151 14.90 -14.92 3.13
CA SER A 151 15.63 -13.88 3.85
C SER A 151 15.14 -12.47 3.52
N THR A 152 15.11 -11.61 4.52
CA THR A 152 14.77 -10.18 4.36
C THR A 152 16.00 -9.34 4.68
N LYS A 153 16.31 -8.39 3.79
CA LYS A 153 17.37 -7.41 3.98
C LYS A 153 16.79 -5.99 3.92
N VAL A 154 17.06 -5.20 4.95
CA VAL A 154 16.83 -3.75 4.89
C VAL A 154 17.92 -3.13 4.03
N LEU A 155 17.53 -2.47 2.95
CA LEU A 155 18.45 -1.79 2.05
C LEU A 155 18.65 -0.33 2.42
N TRP A 156 17.60 0.30 2.97
CA TRP A 156 17.62 1.68 3.39
C TRP A 156 16.49 1.94 4.39
N SER A 157 16.70 2.87 5.32
CA SER A 157 15.71 3.30 6.31
C SER A 157 15.58 4.81 6.26
N ALA A 158 14.35 5.31 6.33
CA ALA A 158 14.09 6.75 6.40
C ALA A 158 14.69 7.33 7.68
N GLU A 159 15.46 8.40 7.52
CA GLU A 159 15.87 9.23 8.64
C GLU A 159 14.66 9.98 9.18
N LYS A 160 14.69 10.32 10.48
CA LYS A 160 13.62 11.09 11.12
C LYS A 160 13.32 12.38 10.34
N GLY A 161 12.04 12.64 10.09
CA GLY A 161 11.58 13.76 9.26
C GLY A 161 11.63 13.51 7.75
N LYS A 162 12.31 12.48 7.24
CA LYS A 162 12.30 12.19 5.80
C LYS A 162 11.14 11.26 5.43
N TYR A 163 10.39 11.62 4.40
CA TYR A 163 9.31 10.80 3.86
C TYR A 163 9.75 10.11 2.59
N LEU A 164 9.68 8.78 2.56
CA LEU A 164 9.91 7.96 1.38
C LEU A 164 8.61 7.81 0.58
N TRP A 165 8.58 8.33 -0.64
CA TRP A 165 7.36 8.39 -1.47
C TRP A 165 7.27 7.30 -2.52
N LYS A 166 8.39 6.97 -3.15
CA LYS A 166 8.39 6.09 -4.32
C LYS A 166 9.68 5.31 -4.37
N ILE A 167 9.59 4.07 -4.82
CA ILE A 167 10.73 3.24 -5.22
C ILE A 167 10.50 2.79 -6.67
N LEU A 168 11.58 2.57 -7.40
CA LEU A 168 11.56 2.02 -8.75
C LEU A 168 12.90 1.32 -9.04
N PRO A 169 12.93 -0.03 -9.12
CA PRO A 169 14.14 -0.74 -9.54
C PRO A 169 14.45 -0.49 -11.02
N SER A 170 15.73 -0.53 -11.39
CA SER A 170 16.18 -0.52 -12.77
C SER A 170 15.77 -1.81 -13.49
N PRO A 171 15.69 -1.81 -14.83
CA PRO A 171 15.35 -3.01 -15.62
C PRO A 171 16.21 -4.25 -15.33
N ASP A 172 17.50 -4.05 -15.07
CA ASP A 172 18.43 -5.13 -14.70
C ASP A 172 18.34 -5.53 -13.22
N GLY A 173 17.65 -4.76 -12.37
CA GLY A 173 17.52 -4.97 -10.93
C GLY A 173 18.77 -4.60 -10.11
N GLN A 174 19.80 -4.00 -10.73
CA GLN A 174 21.05 -3.67 -10.04
C GLN A 174 21.00 -2.33 -9.31
N ILE A 175 20.09 -1.43 -9.71
CA ILE A 175 19.93 -0.11 -9.13
C ILE A 175 18.52 0.02 -8.59
N ILE A 176 18.40 0.53 -7.36
CA ILE A 176 17.10 0.88 -6.80
C ILE A 176 17.03 2.39 -6.68
N SER A 177 16.15 3.00 -7.48
CA SER A 177 15.87 4.44 -7.35
C SER A 177 14.73 4.69 -6.38
N PHE A 178 14.81 5.78 -5.62
CA PHE A 178 13.74 6.15 -4.69
C PHE A 178 13.69 7.64 -4.40
N VAL A 179 12.51 8.16 -4.07
CA VAL A 179 12.29 9.59 -3.81
C VAL A 179 11.99 9.84 -2.36
N THR A 180 12.67 10.84 -1.77
CA THR A 180 12.37 11.35 -0.44
C THR A 180 12.04 12.84 -0.43
N THR A 181 11.32 13.29 0.59
CA THR A 181 11.18 14.72 0.95
C THR A 181 11.47 14.92 2.44
N GLU A 182 11.76 16.15 2.88
CA GLU A 182 12.01 16.49 4.29
C GLU A 182 10.73 16.56 5.15
N SER A 183 9.55 16.39 4.56
CA SER A 183 8.27 16.48 5.25
C SER A 183 7.15 15.96 4.36
N ALA A 184 6.13 15.34 4.97
CA ALA A 184 4.91 14.95 4.28
C ALA A 184 4.10 16.15 3.77
N ALA A 185 4.17 17.26 4.51
CA ALA A 185 3.38 18.46 4.25
C ALA A 185 4.09 19.41 3.28
N SER A 186 5.42 19.50 3.37
CA SER A 186 6.22 20.31 2.45
C SER A 186 6.83 19.39 1.41
N MET A 187 6.11 19.19 0.31
CA MET A 187 6.50 18.46 -0.90
C MET A 187 7.67 19.12 -1.67
N VAL A 188 8.50 19.89 -0.97
CA VAL A 188 9.68 20.65 -1.42
C VAL A 188 10.94 19.97 -0.89
N ASN A 189 12.11 20.36 -1.43
CA ASN A 189 13.41 19.76 -1.12
C ASN A 189 13.45 18.26 -1.40
N ALA A 190 12.81 17.85 -2.50
CA ALA A 190 12.77 16.45 -2.88
C ALA A 190 14.12 15.96 -3.40
N GLN A 191 14.50 14.75 -3.00
CA GLN A 191 15.73 14.10 -3.44
C GLN A 191 15.42 12.79 -4.15
N LEU A 192 16.06 12.56 -5.28
CA LEU A 192 16.10 11.27 -5.95
C LEU A 192 17.39 10.55 -5.56
N HIS A 193 17.23 9.37 -4.96
CA HIS A 193 18.32 8.54 -4.51
C HIS A 193 18.46 7.29 -5.38
N PHE A 194 19.66 6.72 -5.36
CA PHE A 194 20.04 5.50 -6.07
C PHE A 194 20.86 4.62 -5.12
N ILE A 195 20.36 3.42 -4.85
CA ILE A 195 21.15 2.36 -4.21
C ILE A 195 21.90 1.62 -5.31
N ILE A 196 23.23 1.71 -5.30
CA ILE A 196 24.13 1.06 -6.27
C ILE A 196 25.14 0.23 -5.48
N GLY A 197 24.96 -1.09 -5.48
CA GLY A 197 25.72 -1.97 -4.59
C GLY A 197 25.44 -1.66 -3.12
N SER A 198 26.44 -1.16 -2.39
CA SER A 198 26.32 -0.73 -0.98
C SER A 198 26.24 0.79 -0.80
N GLU A 199 26.37 1.56 -1.88
CA GLU A 199 26.40 3.02 -1.82
C GLU A 199 25.02 3.61 -2.12
N VAL A 200 24.70 4.71 -1.45
CA VAL A 200 23.53 5.54 -1.77
C VAL A 200 24.02 6.85 -2.36
N LYS A 201 23.59 7.15 -3.59
CA LYS A 201 23.90 8.39 -4.30
C LYS A 201 22.63 9.17 -4.52
N SER A 202 22.72 10.50 -4.52
CA SER A 202 21.52 11.36 -4.49
C SER A 202 21.65 12.54 -5.45
N VAL A 203 20.53 12.95 -6.03
CA VAL A 203 20.39 14.14 -6.88
C VAL A 203 19.19 14.94 -6.37
N ASN A 204 19.34 16.26 -6.23
CA ASN A 204 18.23 17.13 -5.85
C ASN A 204 17.26 17.27 -7.05
N ILE A 205 15.96 17.11 -6.81
CA ILE A 205 14.90 17.23 -7.82
C ILE A 205 13.88 18.35 -7.48
N ASP A 206 14.21 19.21 -6.52
CA ASP A 206 13.49 20.40 -6.02
C ASP A 206 12.14 20.12 -5.36
N GLU A 207 11.25 19.38 -6.00
CA GLU A 207 9.89 19.10 -5.51
C GLU A 207 9.41 17.70 -5.92
N TRP A 208 8.52 17.13 -5.09
CA TRP A 208 7.83 15.89 -5.39
C TRP A 208 6.44 15.87 -4.77
N ILE A 209 5.42 15.74 -5.62
CA ILE A 209 4.02 15.62 -5.19
C ILE A 209 3.57 14.18 -5.48
N ASP A 210 2.88 13.55 -4.53
CA ASP A 210 2.23 12.26 -4.76
C ASP A 210 0.98 12.44 -5.62
N SER A 211 1.20 12.57 -6.92
CA SER A 211 0.19 12.86 -7.94
C SER A 211 0.49 12.06 -9.22
N PRO A 212 -0.54 11.71 -10.01
CA PRO A 212 -0.36 11.06 -11.32
C PRO A 212 0.55 11.83 -12.29
N ASN A 213 0.73 13.14 -12.07
CA ASN A 213 1.59 14.02 -12.88
C ASN A 213 3.07 13.97 -12.48
N PHE A 214 3.41 13.23 -11.42
CA PHE A 214 4.78 13.00 -10.98
C PHE A 214 5.15 11.53 -11.19
N GLY A 215 6.29 11.30 -11.82
CA GLY A 215 6.63 9.98 -12.34
C GLY A 215 8.11 9.74 -12.44
N LEU A 216 8.49 8.47 -12.29
CA LEU A 216 9.82 7.97 -12.60
C LEU A 216 9.66 6.90 -13.67
N SER A 217 10.60 6.85 -14.60
CA SER A 217 10.64 5.80 -15.61
C SER A 217 12.07 5.55 -16.05
N TRP A 218 12.45 4.29 -16.17
CA TRP A 218 13.77 3.91 -16.66
C TRP A 218 13.80 3.78 -18.18
N GLU A 219 14.94 4.12 -18.76
CA GLU A 219 15.34 3.60 -20.06
C GLU A 219 15.63 2.10 -19.93
N LYS A 220 15.31 1.30 -20.96
CA LYS A 220 15.45 -0.18 -20.95
C LYS A 220 16.88 -0.67 -20.64
N ASN A 221 17.89 0.16 -20.87
CA ASN A 221 19.30 -0.14 -20.65
C ASN A 221 19.79 0.13 -19.21
N SER A 222 18.92 0.57 -18.29
CA SER A 222 19.25 0.93 -16.90
C SER A 222 20.24 2.09 -16.71
N LYS A 223 20.59 2.85 -17.78
CA LYS A 223 21.59 3.93 -17.71
C LYS A 223 20.98 5.30 -17.42
N THR A 224 19.73 5.49 -17.79
CA THR A 224 19.04 6.77 -17.68
C THR A 224 17.71 6.58 -16.97
N ILE A 225 17.44 7.40 -15.96
CA ILE A 225 16.11 7.54 -15.38
C ILE A 225 15.52 8.89 -15.78
N PHE A 226 14.24 8.89 -16.12
CA PHE A 226 13.47 10.07 -16.47
C PHE A 226 12.52 10.40 -15.32
N ILE A 227 12.42 11.69 -15.03
CA ILE A 227 11.60 12.23 -13.94
C ILE A 227 10.60 13.19 -14.58
N ARG A 228 9.31 12.88 -14.45
CA ARG A 228 8.22 13.77 -14.83
C ARG A 228 7.80 14.57 -13.60
N LYS A 229 7.78 15.90 -13.72
CA LYS A 229 7.22 16.84 -12.75
C LYS A 229 6.22 17.74 -13.49
N ASN A 230 4.94 17.42 -13.40
CA ASN A 230 3.89 18.08 -14.17
C ASN A 230 4.13 18.02 -15.69
N GLU A 231 4.42 19.17 -16.30
CA GLU A 231 4.67 19.35 -17.73
C GLU A 231 6.16 19.27 -18.09
N LYS A 232 7.05 19.21 -17.09
CA LYS A 232 8.49 19.13 -17.30
C LYS A 232 8.96 17.68 -17.19
N VAL A 233 9.88 17.30 -18.08
CA VAL A 233 10.60 16.04 -17.97
C VAL A 233 12.09 16.33 -17.89
N GLU A 234 12.71 15.75 -16.88
CA GLU A 234 14.14 15.79 -16.64
C GLU A 234 14.68 14.37 -16.71
N LYS A 235 15.99 14.25 -16.86
CA LYS A 235 16.68 12.96 -16.86
C LYS A 235 17.94 13.02 -16.03
N VAL A 236 18.29 11.88 -15.47
CA VAL A 236 19.56 11.64 -14.78
C VAL A 236 20.25 10.49 -15.48
N ASP A 237 21.44 10.76 -15.99
CA ASP A 237 22.40 9.73 -16.39
C ASP A 237 23.08 9.21 -15.12
N ILE A 238 22.99 7.90 -14.87
CA ILE A 238 23.50 7.29 -13.65
C ILE A 238 25.02 7.39 -13.52
N ALA A 239 25.76 7.44 -14.63
CA ALA A 239 27.22 7.59 -14.59
C ALA A 239 27.63 8.99 -14.12
N ASN A 240 26.84 10.01 -14.45
CA ASN A 240 27.17 11.41 -14.21
C ASN A 240 26.39 12.04 -13.03
N LEU A 241 25.29 11.43 -12.61
CA LEU A 241 24.40 11.87 -11.52
C LEU A 241 24.01 13.34 -11.60
N LYS A 242 23.78 13.82 -12.82
CA LYS A 242 23.37 15.19 -13.07
C LYS A 242 21.94 15.23 -13.59
N LEU A 243 21.11 16.01 -12.91
CA LEU A 243 19.78 16.33 -13.39
C LEU A 243 19.89 17.31 -14.56
N VAL A 244 19.34 16.93 -15.71
CA VAL A 244 19.28 17.78 -16.90
C VAL A 244 17.89 17.71 -17.51
N LYS A 245 17.45 18.80 -18.14
CA LYS A 245 16.19 18.80 -18.89
C LYS A 245 16.26 17.75 -20.01
N ALA A 246 15.21 16.93 -20.16
CA ALA A 246 15.13 15.97 -21.23
C ALA A 246 14.81 16.68 -22.56
N SER A 247 15.71 16.56 -23.54
CA SER A 247 15.52 17.06 -24.91
C SER A 247 15.20 15.95 -25.91
N SER A 248 15.34 14.69 -25.50
CA SER A 248 15.06 13.49 -26.28
C SER A 248 14.60 12.36 -25.36
N PHE A 249 13.85 11.42 -25.94
CA PHE A 249 13.26 10.29 -25.24
C PHE A 249 13.59 8.99 -25.99
N PRO A 250 13.75 7.87 -25.27
CA PRO A 250 13.92 6.57 -25.91
C PRO A 250 12.61 6.15 -26.62
N ASP A 251 12.74 5.30 -27.63
CA ASP A 251 11.58 4.70 -28.33
C ASP A 251 10.64 3.98 -27.34
N CYS A 252 11.23 3.39 -26.29
CA CYS A 252 10.53 2.59 -25.29
C CYS A 252 11.10 2.86 -23.90
N PHE A 253 10.22 2.91 -22.90
CA PHE A 253 10.62 2.93 -21.51
C PHE A 253 10.32 1.58 -20.87
N TYR A 254 10.99 1.30 -19.76
CA TYR A 254 10.71 0.11 -18.99
C TYR A 254 9.46 0.32 -18.12
N PRO A 255 8.46 -0.58 -18.19
CA PRO A 255 7.25 -0.45 -17.39
C PRO A 255 7.60 -0.63 -15.91
N GLY A 256 7.39 0.40 -15.10
CA GLY A 256 7.45 0.26 -13.65
C GLY A 256 6.25 -0.53 -13.14
N THR A 257 6.44 -1.43 -12.17
CA THR A 257 5.33 -2.21 -11.59
C THR A 257 4.47 -1.40 -10.60
N ASN A 258 4.65 -0.09 -10.50
CA ASN A 258 3.91 0.78 -9.56
C ASN A 258 2.58 1.31 -10.15
N ILE A 259 2.10 0.68 -11.22
CA ILE A 259 0.95 1.13 -11.96
C ILE A 259 -0.23 0.32 -11.44
N GLY A 260 -1.10 0.96 -10.65
CA GLY A 260 -2.40 0.39 -10.36
C GLY A 260 -3.10 -0.04 -11.65
N SER A 261 -3.90 -1.11 -11.59
CA SER A 261 -4.79 -1.63 -12.65
C SER A 261 -4.34 -1.32 -14.09
N ILE A 262 -3.51 -2.17 -14.70
CA ILE A 262 -3.15 -2.06 -16.13
C ILE A 262 -3.88 -3.10 -16.97
N HIS A 263 -4.24 -2.69 -18.19
CA HIS A 263 -4.70 -3.51 -19.30
C HIS A 263 -3.76 -4.66 -19.66
N SER A 264 -4.32 -5.78 -20.14
CA SER A 264 -3.56 -6.84 -20.82
C SER A 264 -3.20 -6.39 -22.24
N PRO A 265 -1.89 -6.30 -22.59
CA PRO A 265 -1.43 -5.93 -23.91
C PRO A 265 -1.89 -6.84 -25.05
N LYS A 266 -2.21 -8.12 -24.81
CA LYS A 266 -2.58 -9.04 -25.89
C LYS A 266 -3.94 -8.78 -26.54
N ASN A 267 -4.90 -8.20 -25.81
CA ASN A 267 -6.30 -8.19 -26.27
C ASN A 267 -7.02 -6.83 -26.18
N ASN A 268 -6.35 -5.72 -25.84
CA ASN A 268 -7.04 -4.47 -25.47
C ASN A 268 -8.06 -4.66 -24.32
N GLU A 269 -7.82 -5.63 -23.43
CA GLU A 269 -8.75 -6.01 -22.36
C GLU A 269 -8.29 -5.38 -21.05
N LEU A 270 -9.20 -4.70 -20.34
CA LEU A 270 -8.97 -4.29 -18.96
C LEU A 270 -9.26 -5.48 -18.06
N ILE A 271 -8.23 -6.05 -17.45
CA ILE A 271 -8.41 -7.08 -16.42
C ILE A 271 -8.59 -6.36 -15.09
N ILE A 272 -9.85 -6.15 -14.68
CA ILE A 272 -10.17 -5.74 -13.32
C ILE A 272 -10.33 -7.00 -12.48
N GLY A 273 -9.33 -7.30 -11.65
CA GLY A 273 -9.48 -8.30 -10.60
C GLY A 273 -10.36 -7.75 -9.50
N ASN A 274 -11.64 -8.14 -9.44
CA ASN A 274 -12.49 -7.84 -8.30
C ASN A 274 -12.28 -8.93 -7.23
N PHE A 275 -11.56 -8.59 -6.16
CA PHE A 275 -11.22 -9.54 -5.11
C PHE A 275 -12.32 -9.51 -4.04
N ASN A 276 -13.30 -10.40 -4.17
CA ASN A 276 -14.48 -10.41 -3.29
C ASN A 276 -14.24 -11.16 -1.96
N GLY A 277 -13.00 -11.19 -1.45
CA GLY A 277 -12.68 -11.83 -0.16
C GLY A 277 -12.80 -13.36 -0.10
N LEU A 278 -13.17 -14.04 -1.19
CA LEU A 278 -13.35 -15.49 -1.26
C LEU A 278 -12.77 -16.04 -2.55
N ASP A 279 -11.43 -16.18 -2.64
CA ASP A 279 -10.61 -16.99 -3.59
C ASP A 279 -11.06 -17.12 -5.07
N THR A 280 -11.94 -16.26 -5.55
CA THR A 280 -12.57 -16.33 -6.86
C THR A 280 -12.23 -15.06 -7.62
N TYR A 281 -11.43 -15.25 -8.67
CA TYR A 281 -11.11 -14.19 -9.63
C TYR A 281 -12.22 -14.18 -10.68
N LYS A 282 -12.93 -13.07 -10.79
CA LYS A 282 -13.80 -12.82 -11.95
C LYS A 282 -13.07 -11.91 -12.91
N LEU A 283 -12.63 -12.48 -14.02
CA LEU A 283 -12.12 -11.72 -15.17
C LEU A 283 -13.33 -11.08 -15.85
N GLN A 284 -13.44 -9.74 -15.77
CA GLN A 284 -14.53 -9.01 -16.40
C GLN A 284 -14.00 -8.30 -17.63
N LYS A 285 -14.41 -8.77 -18.82
CA LYS A 285 -14.08 -8.15 -20.10
C LYS A 285 -14.91 -6.88 -20.26
N HIS A 286 -14.24 -5.74 -20.40
CA HIS A 286 -14.89 -4.47 -20.71
C HIS A 286 -14.51 -4.02 -22.12
N GLU A 287 -15.49 -4.01 -23.04
CA GLU A 287 -15.34 -3.38 -24.35
C GLU A 287 -15.64 -1.88 -24.22
N GLY A 288 -14.70 -1.03 -24.66
CA GLY A 288 -14.94 0.41 -24.81
C GLY A 288 -14.66 1.33 -23.62
N ALA A 289 -13.89 0.90 -22.60
CA ALA A 289 -13.48 1.80 -21.51
C ALA A 289 -12.06 2.36 -21.72
N ILE A 290 -11.95 3.69 -21.75
CA ILE A 290 -10.70 4.44 -21.52
C ILE A 290 -10.93 5.30 -20.27
N TYR A 291 -9.94 5.38 -19.36
CA TYR A 291 -9.46 6.57 -18.60
C TYR A 291 -8.91 6.27 -17.17
N PHE A 292 -7.59 6.46 -16.98
CA PHE A 292 -7.03 7.38 -15.95
C PHE A 292 -6.03 8.34 -16.64
N SER A 293 -6.59 8.95 -17.69
CA SER A 293 -6.05 9.99 -18.60
C SER A 293 -4.74 9.70 -19.34
N ASN A 294 -4.84 8.81 -20.34
CA ASN A 294 -4.32 8.96 -21.71
C ASN A 294 -2.89 9.46 -21.96
N ILE A 295 -1.96 9.23 -21.04
CA ILE A 295 -0.54 9.47 -21.29
C ILE A 295 0.20 8.13 -21.14
N PRO A 296 0.98 7.70 -22.16
CA PRO A 296 1.72 6.46 -22.07
C PRO A 296 2.71 6.57 -20.90
N ARG A 297 2.66 5.62 -19.97
CA ARG A 297 3.83 5.23 -19.16
C ARG A 297 4.75 4.29 -19.97
N VAL A 298 4.80 4.62 -21.26
CA VAL A 298 5.68 4.30 -22.39
C VAL A 298 5.99 2.83 -22.67
N SER A 299 4.99 2.14 -23.24
CA SER A 299 5.21 1.06 -24.23
C SER A 299 5.04 1.54 -25.69
N LYS A 300 4.77 2.83 -25.93
CA LYS A 300 4.76 3.44 -27.27
C LYS A 300 5.23 4.90 -27.18
N PHE A 301 6.41 5.21 -27.71
CA PHE A 301 6.80 6.54 -28.14
C PHE A 301 7.16 6.43 -29.63
N SER A 302 6.65 7.33 -30.49
CA SER A 302 6.83 7.34 -31.96
C SER A 302 6.05 6.33 -32.83
N GLY A 303 5.02 5.65 -32.29
CA GLY A 303 4.18 4.75 -33.10
C GLY A 303 4.79 3.37 -33.39
N LYS A 304 5.95 3.06 -32.81
CA LYS A 304 6.53 1.71 -32.78
C LYS A 304 6.00 0.93 -31.58
N GLU A 305 5.74 -0.36 -31.75
CA GLU A 305 5.38 -1.25 -30.64
C GLU A 305 6.62 -1.57 -29.81
N CYS A 306 6.53 -1.35 -28.49
CA CYS A 306 7.53 -1.80 -27.55
C CYS A 306 7.09 -3.14 -26.95
N TYR A 307 7.89 -4.19 -27.17
CA TYR A 307 7.79 -5.48 -26.49
C TYR A 307 8.74 -5.55 -25.28
#